data_AF-A0A369JV91-F1
#
_entry.id   AF-A0A369JV91-F1
#
_cell.length_a   1.000
_cell.length_b   1.000
_cell.length_c   1.000
_cell.angle_alpha   90.00
_cell.angle_beta   90.00
_cell.angle_gamma   90.00
#
_symmetry.space_group_name_H-M   'P 1'
#
loop_
_entity.id
_entity.type
_entity.pdbx_description
1 polymer ?
#
loop_
_entity_poly.entity_id
_entity_poly.type
_entity_poly.pdbx_seq_one_letter_code
_entity_poly.pdbx_strand_id
1 'polypeptide(L)'
;MDPSTSKFLEARPFAVLPVSPPLAALYATQTPELANNADWCSKCGSYLLNGAAEIRIVHDRKQRALRRTCRGCGWKIETLAGRGYPTSLTAQKANPLPSSPSPVLPAPTPQIPSPSPSMPSSAVPTKARSKKKSGLQMLLSQNRDKETQRLGKKDGEAASGGLAAFLSGL
;
A
#
# COMPACT_ATOMS: atom_id res chain seq x y z
N MET A 1 -17.62 -33.11 2.07
CA MET A 1 -17.16 -32.29 0.94
C MET A 1 -15.77 -32.75 0.60
N ASP A 2 -15.52 -33.18 -0.63
CA ASP A 2 -14.18 -33.59 -1.05
C ASP A 2 -13.23 -32.38 -1.03
N PRO A 3 -11.95 -32.57 -0.65
CA PRO A 3 -10.97 -31.48 -0.56
C PRO A 3 -10.69 -30.80 -1.91
N SER A 4 -11.00 -31.46 -3.03
CA SER A 4 -10.91 -30.85 -4.37
C SER A 4 -12.04 -29.86 -4.62
N THR A 5 -13.23 -30.15 -4.11
CA THR A 5 -14.41 -29.30 -4.28
C THR A 5 -14.29 -28.03 -3.45
N SER A 6 -13.70 -28.08 -2.25
CA SER A 6 -13.47 -26.87 -1.44
C SER A 6 -12.51 -25.90 -2.13
N LYS A 7 -11.38 -26.40 -2.65
CA LYS A 7 -10.41 -25.57 -3.41
C LYS A 7 -11.03 -24.94 -4.65
N PHE A 8 -11.88 -25.68 -5.36
CA PHE A 8 -12.59 -25.13 -6.52
C PHE A 8 -13.53 -23.99 -6.11
N LEU A 9 -14.28 -24.14 -5.00
CA LEU A 9 -15.16 -23.08 -4.50
C LEU A 9 -14.37 -21.86 -4.03
N GLU A 10 -13.21 -22.06 -3.40
CA GLU A 10 -12.30 -20.99 -2.99
C GLU A 10 -11.71 -20.22 -4.18
N ALA A 11 -11.37 -20.92 -5.28
CA ALA A 11 -10.82 -20.32 -6.48
C ALA A 11 -11.86 -19.60 -7.37
N ARG A 12 -13.15 -19.96 -7.25
CA ARG A 12 -14.24 -19.41 -8.07
C ARG A 12 -14.33 -17.88 -8.09
N PRO A 13 -14.28 -17.14 -6.95
CA PRO A 13 -14.34 -15.68 -6.97
C PRO A 13 -13.19 -15.05 -7.77
N PHE A 14 -11.99 -15.65 -7.75
CA PHE A 14 -10.83 -15.14 -8.49
C PHE A 14 -10.98 -15.33 -10.00
N ALA A 15 -11.53 -16.46 -10.45
CA ALA A 15 -11.76 -16.72 -11.87
C ALA A 15 -12.78 -15.75 -12.50
N VAL A 16 -13.78 -15.30 -11.72
CA VAL A 16 -14.87 -14.43 -12.20
C VAL A 16 -14.56 -12.95 -12.03
N LEU A 17 -13.63 -12.59 -11.15
CA LEU A 17 -13.23 -11.22 -10.85
C LEU A 17 -12.97 -10.32 -12.08
N PRO A 18 -12.25 -10.75 -13.13
CA PRO A 18 -12.00 -9.88 -14.29
C PRO A 18 -13.22 -9.68 -15.19
N VAL A 19 -14.21 -10.58 -15.14
CA VAL A 19 -15.41 -10.53 -16.00
C VAL A 19 -16.54 -9.80 -15.29
N SER A 20 -16.76 -10.09 -14.00
CA SER A 20 -17.83 -9.52 -13.20
C SER A 20 -17.42 -9.40 -11.72
N PRO A 21 -16.85 -8.26 -11.32
CA PRO A 21 -16.56 -7.95 -9.92
C PRO A 21 -17.75 -8.12 -8.95
N PRO A 22 -19.00 -7.72 -9.27
CA PRO A 22 -20.11 -7.91 -8.34
C PRO A 22 -20.47 -9.40 -8.14
N LEU A 23 -20.32 -10.23 -9.18
CA LEU A 23 -20.58 -11.66 -9.07
C LEU A 23 -19.48 -12.37 -8.24
N ALA A 24 -18.23 -11.97 -8.43
CA ALA A 24 -17.12 -12.42 -7.58
C ALA A 24 -17.36 -12.07 -6.11
N ALA A 25 -17.89 -10.88 -5.83
CA ALA A 25 -18.22 -10.46 -4.46
C ALA A 25 -19.30 -11.33 -3.82
N LEU A 26 -20.34 -11.67 -4.57
CA LEU A 26 -21.38 -12.59 -4.12
C LEU A 26 -20.78 -13.96 -3.77
N TYR A 27 -19.89 -14.49 -4.60
CA TYR A 27 -19.22 -15.76 -4.32
C TYR A 27 -18.34 -15.69 -3.06
N ALA A 28 -17.61 -14.59 -2.86
CA ALA A 28 -16.81 -14.40 -1.65
C ALA A 28 -17.67 -14.39 -0.38
N THR A 29 -18.90 -13.83 -0.42
CA THR A 29 -19.81 -13.86 0.73
C THR A 29 -20.39 -15.24 1.05
N GLN A 30 -20.47 -16.13 0.06
CA GLN A 30 -20.97 -17.50 0.25
C GLN A 30 -19.91 -18.43 0.86
N THR A 31 -18.64 -18.07 0.73
CA THR A 31 -17.49 -18.84 1.22
C THR A 31 -16.97 -18.26 2.54
N PRO A 32 -17.27 -18.87 3.70
CA PRO A 32 -16.88 -18.34 5.01
C PRO A 32 -15.36 -18.27 5.20
N GLU A 33 -14.59 -19.14 4.54
CA GLU A 33 -13.12 -19.09 4.58
C GLU A 33 -12.56 -17.79 3.99
N LEU A 34 -13.18 -17.28 2.92
CA LEU A 34 -12.80 -16.00 2.32
C LEU A 34 -13.24 -14.79 3.14
N ALA A 35 -14.23 -14.93 4.02
CA ALA A 35 -14.64 -13.84 4.91
C ALA A 35 -13.54 -13.44 5.90
N ASN A 36 -12.62 -14.36 6.23
CA ASN A 36 -11.46 -14.11 7.08
C ASN A 36 -10.25 -13.54 6.32
N ASN A 37 -10.29 -13.55 4.98
CA ASN A 37 -9.21 -12.99 4.18
C ASN A 37 -9.31 -11.47 4.16
N ALA A 38 -8.23 -10.80 4.58
CA ALA A 38 -8.16 -9.34 4.67
C ALA A 38 -8.34 -8.62 3.32
N ASP A 39 -8.27 -9.35 2.21
CA ASP A 39 -8.38 -8.83 0.84
C ASP A 39 -9.83 -8.70 0.37
N TRP A 40 -10.80 -9.22 1.11
CA TRP A 40 -12.23 -9.13 0.82
C TRP A 40 -12.95 -8.27 1.85
N CYS A 41 -13.99 -7.56 1.41
CA CYS A 41 -14.84 -6.82 2.35
C CYS A 41 -15.76 -7.79 3.10
N SER A 42 -15.66 -7.85 4.42
CA SER A 42 -16.55 -8.69 5.25
C SER A 42 -18.03 -8.31 5.17
N LYS A 43 -18.37 -7.09 4.75
CA LYS A 43 -19.76 -6.61 4.65
C LYS A 43 -20.42 -6.89 3.29
N CYS A 44 -19.71 -6.63 2.20
CA CYS A 44 -20.28 -6.70 0.84
C CYS A 44 -19.54 -7.65 -0.10
N GLY A 45 -18.48 -8.32 0.37
CA GLY A 45 -17.69 -9.24 -0.43
C GLY A 45 -16.82 -8.59 -1.51
N SER A 46 -16.69 -7.27 -1.60
CA SER A 46 -15.86 -6.64 -2.65
C SER A 46 -14.37 -6.97 -2.49
N TYR A 47 -13.67 -7.28 -3.58
CA TYR A 47 -12.21 -7.46 -3.59
C TYR A 47 -11.46 -6.14 -3.45
N LEU A 48 -10.68 -5.97 -2.37
CA LEU A 48 -10.14 -4.68 -1.94
C LEU A 48 -8.85 -4.26 -2.68
N LEU A 49 -8.15 -5.17 -3.36
CA LEU A 49 -6.85 -4.89 -3.99
C LEU A 49 -6.93 -4.22 -5.37
N ASN A 50 -8.04 -4.37 -6.11
CA ASN A 50 -8.20 -3.82 -7.48
C ASN A 50 -8.71 -2.36 -7.49
N GLY A 51 -8.28 -1.53 -6.54
CA GLY A 51 -8.73 -0.13 -6.44
C GLY A 51 -10.16 0.05 -5.90
N ALA A 52 -10.86 -1.04 -5.56
CA ALA A 52 -12.17 -0.98 -4.90
C ALA A 52 -12.09 -0.57 -3.42
N ALA A 53 -10.88 -0.44 -2.87
CA ALA A 53 -10.65 0.08 -1.54
C ALA A 53 -9.70 1.28 -1.55
N GLU A 54 -9.89 2.16 -0.59
CA GLU A 54 -8.88 3.13 -0.20
C GLU A 54 -7.94 2.49 0.84
N ILE A 55 -6.66 2.37 0.50
CA ILE A 55 -5.63 1.77 1.35
C ILE A 55 -4.75 2.88 1.91
N ARG A 56 -4.62 2.95 3.24
CA ARG A 56 -3.76 3.91 3.95
C ARG A 56 -2.92 3.19 5.01
N ILE A 57 -1.67 3.59 5.16
CA ILE A 57 -0.82 3.14 6.27
C ILE A 57 -0.99 4.15 7.41
N VAL A 58 -1.52 3.67 8.53
CA VAL A 58 -1.68 4.46 9.76
C VAL A 58 -0.53 4.12 10.70
N HIS A 59 0.11 5.15 11.24
CA HIS A 59 1.14 5.00 12.26
C HIS A 59 0.51 5.30 13.61
N ASP A 60 0.40 4.28 14.47
CA ASP A 60 0.13 4.46 15.88
C ASP A 60 1.46 4.44 16.66
N ARG A 61 1.50 5.04 17.85
CA ARG A 61 2.71 5.31 18.64
C ARG A 61 3.61 4.08 18.85
N LYS A 62 3.06 2.86 18.76
CA LYS A 62 3.79 1.60 18.94
C LYS A 62 3.74 0.66 17.72
N GLN A 63 2.85 0.89 16.76
CA GLN A 63 2.58 -0.07 15.68
C GLN A 63 2.16 0.62 14.38
N ARG A 64 2.50 0.01 13.25
CA ARG A 64 1.97 0.40 11.93
C ARG A 64 0.76 -0.47 11.64
N ALA A 65 -0.30 0.11 11.11
CA ALA A 65 -1.49 -0.61 10.67
C ALA A 65 -1.81 -0.27 9.22
N LEU A 66 -2.21 -1.27 8.44
CA LEU A 66 -2.77 -1.10 7.12
C LEU A 66 -4.28 -0.96 7.25
N ARG A 67 -4.80 0.24 6.97
CA ARG A 67 -6.23 0.52 6.98
C ARG A 67 -6.77 0.46 5.56
N ARG A 68 -7.76 -0.39 5.33
CA ARG A 68 -8.48 -0.54 4.06
C ARG A 68 -9.92 -0.08 4.25
N THR A 69 -10.39 0.86 3.43
CA THR A 69 -11.78 1.33 3.43
C THR A 69 -12.44 0.91 2.12
N CYS A 70 -13.44 0.03 2.18
CA CYS A 70 -14.21 -0.37 1.01
C CYS A 70 -14.93 0.83 0.39
N ARG A 71 -14.75 1.09 -0.92
CA ARG A 71 -15.43 2.18 -1.62
C ARG A 71 -16.92 1.90 -1.85
N GLY A 72 -17.31 0.62 -1.94
CA GLY A 72 -18.70 0.23 -2.17
C GLY A 72 -19.60 0.47 -0.97
N CYS A 73 -19.17 0.10 0.23
CA CYS A 73 -20.01 0.15 1.44
C CYS A 73 -19.44 0.97 2.61
N GLY A 74 -18.23 1.50 2.49
CA GLY A 74 -17.57 2.30 3.53
C GLY A 74 -16.98 1.50 4.70
N TRP A 75 -17.05 0.17 4.67
CA TRP A 75 -16.51 -0.69 5.73
C TRP A 75 -14.99 -0.53 5.86
N LYS A 76 -14.49 -0.50 7.10
CA LYS A 76 -13.08 -0.27 7.43
C LYS A 76 -12.49 -1.54 8.04
N ILE A 77 -11.38 -1.99 7.48
CA ILE A 77 -10.59 -3.12 7.98
C ILE A 77 -9.22 -2.56 8.36
N GLU A 78 -8.81 -2.80 9.60
CA GLU A 78 -7.48 -2.45 10.08
C GLU A 78 -6.70 -3.74 10.33
N THR A 79 -5.63 -3.93 9.56
CA THR A 79 -4.73 -5.06 9.72
C THR A 79 -3.44 -4.54 10.35
N LEU A 80 -3.09 -5.06 11.53
CA LEU A 80 -1.81 -4.73 12.15
C LEU A 80 -0.69 -5.19 11.22
N ALA A 81 0.15 -4.25 10.79
CA ALA A 81 1.37 -4.59 10.07
C ALA A 81 2.35 -5.12 11.12
N GLY A 82 2.24 -6.41 11.43
CA GLY A 82 3.13 -7.07 12.37
C GLY A 82 4.59 -6.82 11.99
N ARG A 83 5.50 -6.82 12.98
CA ARG A 83 6.96 -6.65 12.78
C ARG A 83 7.58 -7.69 11.83
N GLY A 84 6.83 -8.70 11.42
CA GLY A 84 7.25 -9.78 10.54
C GLY A 84 6.50 -9.87 9.22
N TYR A 85 5.62 -8.90 8.86
CA TYR A 85 5.22 -8.83 7.46
C TYR A 85 6.50 -8.49 6.68
N PRO A 86 7.01 -9.37 5.81
CA PRO A 86 8.20 -9.07 5.07
C PRO A 86 7.89 -7.79 4.30
N THR A 87 8.53 -6.71 4.71
CA THR A 87 8.72 -5.52 3.87
C THR A 87 9.73 -5.90 2.78
N SER A 88 9.57 -7.07 2.16
CA SER A 88 10.30 -7.56 0.99
C SER A 88 9.78 -6.89 -0.29
N LEU A 89 9.27 -5.66 -0.15
CA LEU A 89 9.63 -4.60 -1.06
C LEU A 89 10.91 -3.94 -0.53
N THR A 90 11.93 -4.73 -0.15
CA THR A 90 13.29 -4.29 -0.45
C THR A 90 13.22 -4.01 -1.92
N ALA A 91 13.36 -2.73 -2.28
CA ALA A 91 13.56 -2.31 -3.64
C ALA A 91 14.51 -3.33 -4.25
N GLN A 92 14.00 -4.20 -5.11
CA GLN A 92 14.86 -5.08 -5.86
C GLN A 92 15.72 -4.09 -6.62
N LYS A 93 16.95 -3.92 -6.15
CA LYS A 93 18.00 -3.18 -6.83
C LYS A 93 17.96 -3.79 -8.21
N ALA A 94 17.39 -3.05 -9.16
CA ALA A 94 17.01 -3.60 -10.45
C ALA A 94 18.28 -4.19 -11.06
N ASN A 95 18.41 -5.51 -11.02
CA ASN A 95 19.30 -6.18 -11.93
C ASN A 95 18.66 -5.93 -13.30
N PRO A 96 19.34 -5.25 -14.22
CA PRO A 96 18.79 -5.02 -15.55
C PRO A 96 18.43 -6.39 -16.13
N LEU A 97 17.14 -6.59 -16.37
CA LEU A 97 16.63 -7.80 -16.98
C LEU A 97 17.31 -7.96 -18.35
N PRO A 98 17.83 -9.14 -18.72
CA PRO A 98 18.27 -9.39 -20.09
C PRO A 98 17.10 -9.11 -21.03
N SER A 99 17.34 -8.22 -21.99
CA SER A 99 16.39 -7.77 -23.00
C SER A 99 15.73 -8.94 -23.69
N SER A 100 14.49 -9.24 -23.29
CA SER A 100 13.63 -10.18 -24.00
C SER A 100 13.33 -9.63 -25.40
N PRO A 101 13.42 -10.44 -26.46
CA PRO A 101 13.13 -9.99 -27.81
C PRO A 101 11.68 -9.52 -27.89
N SER A 102 11.48 -8.30 -28.38
CA SER A 102 10.16 -7.69 -28.54
C SER A 102 9.25 -8.60 -29.36
N PRO A 103 8.04 -8.96 -28.88
CA PRO A 103 7.05 -9.60 -29.71
C PRO A 103 6.65 -8.63 -30.82
N VAL A 104 6.84 -9.07 -32.07
CA VAL A 104 6.39 -8.37 -33.27
C VAL A 104 4.87 -8.23 -33.20
N LEU A 105 4.39 -7.00 -32.98
CA LEU A 105 2.96 -6.70 -33.00
C LEU A 105 2.41 -6.89 -34.42
N PRO A 106 1.26 -7.56 -34.58
CA PRO A 106 0.55 -7.62 -35.85
C PRO A 106 0.05 -6.23 -36.28
N ALA A 107 0.06 -6.02 -37.60
CA ALA A 107 -0.22 -4.76 -38.28
C ALA A 107 -1.58 -4.12 -37.88
N PRO A 108 -1.67 -2.78 -37.82
CA PRO A 108 -2.87 -2.07 -37.43
C PRO A 108 -3.99 -2.23 -38.48
N THR A 109 -5.14 -2.75 -38.04
CA THR A 109 -6.42 -2.64 -38.74
C THR A 109 -6.87 -1.17 -38.87
N PRO A 110 -7.51 -0.78 -39.99
CA PRO A 110 -7.97 0.58 -40.24
C PRO A 110 -9.05 1.01 -39.23
N GLN A 111 -8.81 2.14 -38.56
CA GLN A 111 -9.73 2.75 -37.60
C GLN A 111 -10.86 3.50 -38.31
N ILE A 112 -12.10 3.23 -37.90
CA ILE A 112 -13.30 3.99 -38.24
C ILE A 112 -13.36 5.22 -37.32
N PRO A 113 -13.60 6.44 -37.84
CA PRO A 113 -13.69 7.65 -37.04
C PRO A 113 -14.95 7.63 -36.15
N SER A 114 -14.75 7.79 -34.84
CA SER A 114 -15.82 7.94 -33.86
C SER A 114 -16.02 9.44 -33.53
N PRO A 115 -17.26 9.97 -33.52
CA PRO A 115 -17.52 11.37 -33.23
C PRO A 115 -17.37 11.70 -31.74
N SER A 116 -16.50 12.66 -31.45
CA SER A 116 -16.30 13.26 -30.12
C SER A 116 -17.46 14.18 -29.72
N PRO A 117 -18.11 13.98 -28.55
CA PRO A 117 -18.92 15.01 -27.93
C PRO A 117 -18.04 16.02 -27.18
N SER A 118 -18.09 17.27 -27.63
CA SER A 118 -17.51 18.43 -26.94
C SER A 118 -18.36 18.80 -25.73
N MET A 119 -17.74 19.05 -24.57
CA MET A 119 -18.40 19.74 -23.44
C MET A 119 -17.54 20.89 -22.88
N PRO A 120 -18.21 21.92 -22.34
CA PRO A 120 -17.65 23.26 -22.21
C PRO A 120 -16.73 23.47 -20.99
N SER A 121 -15.75 24.31 -21.25
CA SER A 121 -14.85 24.99 -20.32
C SER A 121 -15.63 25.80 -19.28
N SER A 122 -15.33 25.59 -17.99
CA SER A 122 -15.74 26.46 -16.90
C SER A 122 -14.53 26.93 -16.11
N ALA A 123 -14.44 28.25 -15.99
CA ALA A 123 -13.34 29.03 -15.48
C ALA A 123 -13.23 29.07 -13.95
N VAL A 124 -11.98 28.99 -13.44
CA VAL A 124 -11.29 29.81 -12.41
C VAL A 124 -12.01 30.04 -11.04
N PRO A 125 -11.35 29.76 -9.89
CA PRO A 125 -10.55 30.80 -9.21
C PRO A 125 -9.18 30.35 -8.70
N THR A 126 -8.16 31.14 -9.06
CA THR A 126 -6.79 31.11 -8.54
C THR A 126 -6.76 31.60 -7.08
N LYS A 127 -6.64 30.68 -6.11
CA LYS A 127 -6.26 31.03 -4.74
C LYS A 127 -4.75 31.10 -4.61
N ALA A 128 -4.27 32.25 -4.17
CA ALA A 128 -2.87 32.58 -3.94
C ALA A 128 -2.18 31.52 -3.06
N ARG A 129 -1.20 30.83 -3.65
CA ARG A 129 -0.35 29.87 -2.97
C ARG A 129 0.65 30.67 -2.12
N SER A 130 0.49 30.66 -0.80
CA SER A 130 1.52 31.15 0.11
C SER A 130 2.81 30.37 -0.17
N LYS A 131 3.92 31.10 -0.36
CA LYS A 131 5.26 30.54 -0.64
C LYS A 131 5.71 29.71 0.56
N LYS A 132 5.25 28.46 0.64
CA LYS A 132 5.75 27.47 1.58
C LYS A 132 7.21 27.23 1.19
N LYS A 133 8.14 27.73 2.01
CA LYS A 133 9.54 27.30 2.00
C LYS A 133 9.53 25.77 1.87
N SER A 134 10.29 25.27 0.90
CA SER A 134 10.17 23.89 0.41
C SER A 134 10.13 22.90 1.58
N GLY A 135 9.21 21.93 1.55
CA GLY A 135 9.12 20.92 2.61
C GLY A 135 10.45 20.22 2.89
N LEU A 136 11.32 20.15 1.87
CA LEU A 136 12.69 19.65 1.96
C LEU A 136 13.58 20.50 2.89
N GLN A 137 13.52 21.83 2.78
CA GLN A 137 14.30 22.73 3.62
C GLN A 137 13.89 22.58 5.09
N MET A 138 12.59 22.41 5.36
CA MET A 138 12.09 22.18 6.71
C MET A 138 12.58 20.84 7.29
N LEU A 139 12.62 19.79 6.47
CA LEU A 139 13.11 18.47 6.85
C LEU A 139 14.60 18.48 7.20
N LEU A 140 15.41 19.19 6.39
CA LEU A 140 16.85 19.32 6.60
C LEU A 140 17.18 20.11 7.87
N SER A 141 16.44 21.19 8.16
CA SER A 141 16.56 21.92 9.43
C SER A 141 16.26 21.02 10.62
N GLN A 142 15.18 20.24 10.55
CA GLN A 142 14.76 19.36 11.64
C GLN A 142 15.76 18.20 11.89
N ASN A 143 16.46 17.72 10.86
CA ASN A 143 17.52 16.72 11.03
C ASN A 143 18.76 17.29 11.72
N ARG A 144 19.17 18.53 11.38
CA ARG A 144 20.28 19.21 12.06
C ARG A 144 19.99 19.41 13.56
N ASP A 145 18.76 19.81 13.90
CA ASP A 145 18.35 19.98 15.30
C ASP A 145 18.32 18.66 16.09
N LYS A 146 17.95 17.54 15.44
CA LYS A 146 18.00 16.21 16.09
C LYS A 146 19.42 15.74 16.35
N GLU A 147 20.36 16.07 15.46
CA GLU A 147 21.75 15.66 15.59
C GLU A 147 22.45 16.42 16.72
N THR A 148 22.21 17.73 16.84
CA THR A 148 22.71 18.53 17.96
C THR A 148 22.15 18.07 19.31
N GLN A 149 20.86 17.69 19.38
CA GLN A 149 20.28 17.11 20.60
C GLN A 149 20.89 15.76 20.99
N ARG A 150 21.31 14.94 20.02
CA ARG A 150 21.98 13.66 20.28
C ARG A 150 23.40 13.83 20.78
N LEU A 151 24.10 14.87 20.31
CA LEU A 151 25.45 15.19 20.76
C LEU A 151 25.41 15.83 22.14
N GLY A 152 24.56 16.85 22.36
CA GLY A 152 24.49 17.55 23.65
C GLY A 152 23.94 16.73 24.83
N LYS A 153 23.24 15.61 24.58
CA LYS A 153 22.81 14.68 25.65
C LYS A 153 23.87 13.66 26.05
N LYS A 154 24.93 13.47 25.26
CA LYS A 154 25.98 12.49 25.58
C LYS A 154 27.00 13.01 26.61
N ASP A 155 27.06 14.31 26.84
CA ASP A 155 28.03 14.89 27.77
C ASP A 155 27.60 14.82 29.25
N GLY A 156 26.37 14.37 29.54
CA GLY A 156 25.82 14.26 30.90
C GLY A 156 25.63 12.84 31.45
N GLU A 157 25.72 11.80 30.61
CA GLU A 157 25.34 10.42 31.00
C GLU A 157 26.28 9.35 30.39
N ALA A 158 27.58 9.69 30.23
CA ALA A 158 28.59 8.78 29.69
C ALA A 158 29.54 8.20 30.75
N ALA A 159 29.14 8.15 32.03
CA ALA A 159 30.02 7.70 33.12
C ALA A 159 29.79 6.26 33.63
N SER A 160 28.76 5.50 33.21
CA SER A 160 28.43 4.25 33.92
C SER A 160 28.15 2.98 33.10
N GLY A 161 28.28 2.98 31.75
CA GLY A 161 27.73 1.86 30.96
C GLY A 161 28.58 1.28 29.82
N GLY A 162 29.87 1.63 29.70
CA GLY A 162 30.74 1.13 28.63
C GLY A 162 31.56 -0.09 29.02
N LEU A 163 32.02 -0.87 28.02
CA LEU A 163 32.87 -2.07 28.12
C LEU A 163 34.06 -1.98 29.12
N ALA A 164 34.49 -0.77 29.49
CA ALA A 164 35.45 -0.54 30.56
C ALA A 164 35.03 -1.16 31.91
N ALA A 165 33.72 -1.21 32.22
CA ALA A 165 33.21 -1.81 33.45
C ALA A 165 33.47 -3.33 33.54
N PHE A 166 33.65 -4.03 32.41
CA PHE A 166 33.97 -5.46 32.40
C PHE A 166 35.44 -5.76 32.68
N LEU A 167 36.34 -4.78 32.51
CA LEU A 167 37.78 -4.98 32.74
C LEU A 167 38.21 -4.62 34.18
N SER A 168 37.43 -3.83 34.90
CA SER A 168 37.73 -3.46 36.30
C SER A 168 37.39 -4.55 37.33
N GLY A 169 36.86 -5.69 36.88
CA GLY A 169 36.41 -6.79 37.74
C GLY A 169 37.28 -8.05 37.71
N LEU A 170 38.50 -8.00 37.14
CA LEU A 170 39.50 -9.07 37.22
C LEU A 170 40.64 -8.69 38.17
#